data_AF-A0A9J5ZGZ2-F1
#
_entry.id   AF-A0A9J5ZGZ2-F1
#
_cell.length_a   1.000
_cell.length_b   1.000
_cell.length_c   1.000
_cell.angle_alpha   90.00
_cell.angle_beta   90.00
_cell.angle_gamma   90.00
#
_symmetry.space_group_name_H-M   'P 1'
#
loop_
_entity.id
_entity.type
_entity.pdbx_description
1 polymer ?
#
loop_
_entity_poly.entity_id
_entity_poly.type
_entity_poly.pdbx_seq_one_letter_code
_entity_poly.pdbx_strand_id
1 'polypeptide(L)' 'MVVIPWKTVDNVLIPVNVKQMNHWVLIVLSLIERHIHVYDSYRAAGYDSFVVDKIQKLAHGLCRCICPCIMTITWTIRKI' A
#
# COMPACT_ATOMS: atom_id res chain seq x y z
N MET A 1 4.47 12.75 24.17
CA MET A 1 4.44 12.28 22.77
C MET A 1 5.13 10.93 22.74
N VAL A 2 4.40 9.85 22.48
CA VAL A 2 4.98 8.50 22.42
C VAL A 2 5.54 8.30 21.02
N VAL A 3 6.86 8.14 20.90
CA VAL A 3 7.51 7.79 19.64
C VAL A 3 7.52 6.27 19.56
N ILE A 4 6.72 5.71 18.67
CA ILE A 4 6.74 4.27 18.39
C ILE A 4 7.84 4.04 17.34
N PRO A 5 8.94 3.36 17.68
CA PRO A 5 10.00 3.12 16.71
C PRO A 5 9.51 2.11 15.67
N TRP A 6 9.81 2.36 14.39
CA TRP A 6 9.39 1.52 13.25
C TRP A 6 9.76 0.04 13.39
N LYS A 7 10.81 -0.27 14.15
CA LYS A 7 11.23 -1.64 14.49
C LYS A 7 10.20 -2.44 15.32
N THR A 8 9.20 -1.77 15.90
CA THR A 8 8.15 -2.39 16.73
C THR A 8 6.81 -2.49 16.01
N VAL A 9 6.74 -2.01 14.77
CA VAL A 9 5.52 -2.03 13.97
C VAL A 9 5.63 -3.15 12.95
N ASP A 10 4.70 -4.10 12.99
CA ASP A 10 4.69 -5.21 12.03
C ASP A 10 4.05 -4.81 10.71
N ASN A 11 2.91 -4.11 10.79
CA ASN A 11 2.10 -3.74 9.65
C ASN A 11 1.60 -2.30 9.76
N VAL A 12 1.57 -1.58 8.63
CA VAL A 12 0.99 -0.24 8.50
C VAL A 12 -0.23 -0.33 7.60
N LEU A 13 -1.39 0.07 8.11
CA LEU A 13 -2.65 0.10 7.37
C LEU A 13 -2.90 1.51 6.83
N ILE A 14 -3.12 1.62 5.52
CA ILE A 14 -3.31 2.90 4.83
C ILE A 14 -4.59 2.80 3.98
N PRO A 15 -5.71 3.40 4.40
CA PRO A 15 -6.89 3.49 3.58
C PRO A 15 -6.69 4.54 2.48
N VAL A 16 -6.88 4.16 1.23
CA VAL A 16 -6.72 5.02 0.06
C VAL A 16 -8.07 5.22 -0.62
N ASN A 17 -8.50 6.48 -0.69
CA ASN A 17 -9.71 6.85 -1.40
C ASN A 17 -9.42 6.98 -2.91
N VAL A 18 -10.12 6.18 -3.70
CA VAL A 18 -10.18 6.28 -5.15
C VAL A 18 -11.37 7.17 -5.53
N LYS A 19 -11.12 8.48 -5.51
CA LYS A 19 -12.15 9.53 -5.69
C LYS A 19 -13.02 9.35 -6.94
N GLN A 20 -12.47 8.82 -8.03
CA GLN A 20 -13.23 8.63 -9.28
C GLN A 20 -14.36 7.61 -9.16
N MET A 21 -14.30 6.69 -8.19
CA MET A 21 -15.27 5.60 -8.05
C MET A 21 -15.97 5.59 -6.69
N ASN A 22 -15.77 6.62 -5.86
CA ASN A 22 -16.21 6.63 -4.46
C ASN A 22 -15.85 5.33 -3.71
N HIS A 23 -14.68 4.78 -4.05
CA HIS A 23 -14.25 3.47 -3.58
C HIS A 23 -13.03 3.58 -2.68
N TRP A 24 -12.92 2.68 -1.71
CA TRP A 24 -11.81 2.63 -0.78
C TRP A 24 -11.00 1.35 -0.98
N VAL A 25 -9.71 1.54 -1.18
CA VAL A 25 -8.72 0.46 -1.25
C VAL A 25 -7.93 0.47 0.05
N LEU A 26 -7.72 -0.70 0.65
CA LEU A 26 -6.89 -0.82 1.84
C LEU A 26 -5.50 -1.31 1.44
N ILE A 27 -4.48 -0.52 1.76
CA ILE A 27 -3.09 -0.91 1.58
C ILE A 27 -2.53 -1.36 2.93
N VAL A 28 -1.88 -2.51 2.95
CA VAL A 28 -1.18 -3.04 4.12
C VAL A 28 0.30 -3.18 3.77
N LEU A 29 1.14 -2.34 4.37
CA LEU A 29 2.59 -2.47 4.28
C LEU A 29 3.06 -3.36 5.43
N SER A 30 3.51 -4.57 5.11
CA SER A 30 4.18 -5.43 6.07
C SER A 30 5.65 -5.05 6.13
N LEU A 31 6.13 -4.60 7.29
CA LEU A 31 7.54 -4.27 7.51
C LEU A 31 8.38 -5.53 7.75
N ILE A 32 7.75 -6.61 8.24
CA ILE A 32 8.37 -7.93 8.39
C ILE A 32 8.62 -8.55 7.01
N GLU A 33 7.58 -8.68 6.19
CA GLU A 33 7.68 -9.28 4.85
C GLU A 33 8.29 -8.32 3.82
N ARG A 34 8.37 -7.03 4.14
CA ARG A 34 8.77 -5.94 3.24
C ARG A 34 7.94 -5.93 1.95
N HIS A 35 6.65 -6.21 2.09
CA HIS A 35 5.71 -6.40 0.99
C HIS A 35 4.47 -5.52 1.20
N ILE A 36 3.91 -5.02 0.09
CA ILE A 36 2.64 -4.28 0.09
C ILE A 36 1.51 -5.18 -0.38
N HIS A 37 0.55 -5.43 0.51
CA HIS A 37 -0.71 -6.09 0.17
C HIS A 37 -1.75 -5.03 -0.11
N VAL A 38 -2.42 -5.16 -1.26
CA VAL A 38 -3.47 -4.25 -1.68
C VAL A 38 -4.78 -5.01 -1.63
N TYR A 39 -5.70 -4.56 -0.81
CA TYR A 39 -7.02 -5.16 -0.67
C TYR A 39 -8.06 -4.27 -1.31
N ASP A 40 -8.75 -4.84 -2.28
CA ASP A 40 -9.68 -4.11 -3.12
C ASP A 40 -10.94 -4.94 -3.32
N SER A 41 -12.05 -4.46 -2.76
CA SER A 41 -13.36 -5.11 -2.88
C SER A 41 -14.07 -4.77 -4.19
N TYR A 42 -13.52 -3.87 -5.01
CA TYR A 42 -14.12 -3.50 -6.29
C TYR A 42 -13.52 -4.33 -7.43
N ARG A 43 -14.39 -5.02 -8.17
CA ARG A 43 -14.02 -5.87 -9.31
C ARG A 43 -14.65 -5.31 -10.58
N ALA A 44 -13.87 -4.55 -11.36
CA ALA A 44 -14.30 -4.02 -12.65
C ALA A 44 -13.17 -4.15 -13.68
N ALA A 45 -13.53 -4.41 -14.95
CA ALA A 45 -12.57 -4.52 -16.04
C ALA A 45 -11.87 -3.17 -16.29
N GLY A 46 -10.54 -3.16 -16.41
CA GLY A 46 -9.76 -1.94 -16.67
C GLY A 46 -9.55 -1.03 -15.46
N TYR A 47 -10.17 -1.31 -14.32
CA TYR A 47 -9.98 -0.57 -13.07
C TYR A 47 -8.61 -0.81 -12.43
N ASP A 48 -8.09 -2.03 -12.58
CA ASP A 48 -6.85 -2.45 -11.95
C ASP A 48 -5.66 -1.60 -12.39
N SER A 49 -5.61 -1.14 -13.65
CA SER A 49 -4.50 -0.29 -14.13
C SER A 49 -4.43 1.07 -13.42
N PHE A 50 -5.58 1.69 -13.12
CA PHE A 50 -5.63 2.95 -12.39
C PHE A 50 -5.17 2.78 -10.95
N VAL A 51 -5.65 1.72 -10.29
CA VAL A 51 -5.28 1.38 -8.92
C VAL A 51 -3.79 1.09 -8.84
N VAL A 52 -3.25 0.35 -9.81
CA VAL A 52 -1.81 0.05 -9.91
C VAL A 52 -0.97 1.33 -10.01
N ASP A 53 -1.29 2.28 -10.90
CA ASP A 53 -0.53 3.54 -11.01
C ASP A 53 -0.54 4.34 -9.70
N LYS A 54 -1.69 4.40 -9.03
CA LYS A 54 -1.85 5.10 -7.75
C LYS A 54 -0.99 4.46 -6.66
N ILE A 55 -0.99 3.13 -6.59
CA ILE A 55 -0.26 2.36 -5.58
C ILE A 55 1.22 2.41 -5.84
N GLN A 56 1.66 2.35 -7.09
CA GLN A 56 3.07 2.44 -7.45
C GLN A 56 3.67 3.79 -7.01
N LYS A 57 2.92 4.90 -7.17
CA LYS A 57 3.31 6.23 -6.65
C LYS A 57 3.40 6.27 -5.13
N LEU A 58 2.44 5.65 -4.43
CA LEU A 58 2.45 5.57 -2.96
C LEU A 58 3.59 4.69 -2.45
N ALA A 59 3.81 3.53 -3.05
CA ALA A 59 4.90 2.62 -2.72
C ALA A 59 6.26 3.30 -2.87
N HIS A 60 6.46 4.05 -3.96
CA HIS A 60 7.68 4.82 -4.17
C HIS A 60 7.89 5.90 -3.08
N GLY A 61 6.83 6.63 -2.73
CA GLY A 61 6.89 7.64 -1.66
C GLY A 61 7.18 7.02 -0.27
N LEU A 62 6.47 5.95 0.08
CA LEU A 62 6.61 5.24 1.35
C LEU A 62 8.01 4.63 1.49
N CYS A 63 8.52 4.02 0.42
CA CYS A 63 9.86 3.45 0.40
C CYS A 63 10.92 4.51 0.73
N ARG A 64 10.81 5.70 0.13
CA ARG A 64 11.73 6.81 0.38
C ARG A 64 11.66 7.35 1.81
N CYS A 65 10.50 7.34 2.46
CA CYS A 65 10.31 7.89 3.80
C CYS A 65 10.61 6.90 4.93
N ILE A 66 10.33 5.61 4.73
CA ILE A 66 10.38 4.59 5.79
C ILE A 66 11.73 3.87 5.79
N CYS A 67 12.34 3.61 4.62
CA CYS A 67 13.70 3.05 4.56
C CYS A 67 14.31 3.14 3.14
N PRO A 68 15.39 3.93 2.93
CA PRO A 68 16.07 4.00 1.62
C PRO A 68 16.75 2.69 1.17
N CYS A 69 16.84 1.67 2.03
CA CYS A 69 17.45 0.38 1.70
C CYS A 69 16.50 -0.61 1.01
N ILE A 70 15.19 -0.34 0.88
CA ILE A 70 14.28 -1.29 0.24
C ILE A 70 14.28 -1.05 -1.27
N MET A 71 15.25 -1.63 -1.98
CA MET A 71 15.34 -1.48 -3.44
C MET A 71 14.24 -2.24 -4.21
N THR A 72 13.39 -3.03 -3.55
CA THR A 72 12.29 -3.75 -4.21
C THR A 72 11.19 -4.10 -3.19
N ILE A 73 10.24 -3.19 -2.98
CA ILE A 73 8.97 -3.57 -2.35
C ILE A 73 8.15 -4.27 -3.42
N THR A 74 7.98 -5.58 -3.28
CA THR A 74 7.02 -6.34 -4.08
C THR A 74 5.60 -6.04 -3.59
N TRP A 75 4.63 -6.11 -4.50
CA TRP A 75 3.23 -5.85 -4.16
C TRP A 75 2.31 -6.84 -4.86
N THR A 76 1.17 -7.11 -4.23
CA THR A 76 0.13 -8.00 -4.75
C THR A 76 -1.25 -7.39 -4.53
N ILE A 77 -2.09 -7.40 -5.56
CA ILE A 77 -3.51 -7.06 -5.43
C ILE A 77 -4.30 -8.31 -5.08
N ARG A 78 -5.02 -8.23 -3.96
CA ARG A 78 -5.96 -9.24 -3.49
C ARG A 78 -7.38 -8.68 -3.63
N LYS A 79 -8.17 -9.34 -4.46
CA LYS A 79 -9.60 -9.04 -4.61
C LYS A 79 -10.36 -9.80 -3.52
N ILE A 80 -10.94 -9.07 -2.56
CA ILE A 80 -11.84 -9.64 -1.55
C ILE A 80 -13.24 -9.77 -2.14
#